data_AF-A0A829HM50-F1
#
_entry.id   AF-A0A829HM50-F1
#
_cell.length_a   1.000
_cell.length_b   1.000
_cell.length_c   1.000
_cell.angle_alpha   90.00
_cell.angle_beta   90.00
_cell.angle_gamma   90.00
#
_symmetry.space_group_name_H-M   'P 1'
#
loop_
_entity.id
_entity.type
_entity.pdbx_description
1 polymer ?
#
loop_
_entity_poly.entity_id
_entity_poly.type
_entity_poly.pdbx_seq_one_letter_code
_entity_poly.pdbx_strand_id
1 'polypeptide(L)'
;MPTTRKRYQLTATDPVERALTVAALRWPHLKDQPTALLAALIEAGREAVEGTAAQRVGAVEATAGTLADAFPPGYLAEMRQDWPE
;
A
#
# COMPACT_ATOMS: atom_id res chain seq x y z
N MET A 1 -32.92 -11.37 -9.71
CA MET A 1 -31.80 -12.00 -8.97
C MET A 1 -31.06 -10.92 -8.18
N PRO A 2 -31.23 -10.81 -6.86
CA PRO A 2 -30.42 -9.88 -6.07
C PRO A 2 -29.01 -10.49 -5.91
N THR A 3 -28.00 -9.81 -6.44
CA THR A 3 -26.61 -10.21 -6.25
C THR A 3 -26.19 -9.98 -4.79
N THR A 4 -25.62 -11.00 -4.13
CA THR A 4 -25.12 -10.94 -2.74
C THR A 4 -24.00 -9.91 -2.53
N ARG A 5 -23.35 -9.46 -3.61
CA ARG A 5 -22.22 -8.51 -3.54
C ARG A 5 -22.70 -7.10 -3.21
N LYS A 6 -21.99 -6.45 -2.28
CA LYS A 6 -22.19 -5.03 -1.93
C LYS A 6 -21.92 -4.15 -3.15
N ARG A 7 -22.82 -3.20 -3.42
CA ARG A 7 -22.66 -2.20 -4.47
C ARG A 7 -22.09 -0.93 -3.88
N TYR A 8 -21.13 -0.34 -4.59
CA TYR A 8 -20.58 0.98 -4.30
C TYR A 8 -20.94 1.88 -5.47
N GLN A 9 -21.65 2.97 -5.19
CA GLN A 9 -21.97 3.98 -6.20
C GLN A 9 -20.80 4.94 -6.31
N LEU A 10 -20.40 5.26 -7.55
CA LEU A 10 -19.34 6.22 -7.84
C LEU A 10 -19.85 7.22 -8.87
N THR A 11 -19.73 8.50 -8.55
CA THR A 11 -20.05 9.59 -9.47
C THR A 11 -18.86 9.89 -10.38
N ALA A 12 -19.11 10.02 -11.68
CA ALA A 12 -18.13 10.42 -12.69
C ALA A 12 -17.75 11.91 -12.54
N THR A 13 -16.94 12.20 -11.55
CA THR A 13 -16.35 13.53 -11.34
C THR A 13 -15.13 13.71 -12.25
N ASP A 14 -14.69 14.95 -12.51
CA ASP A 14 -13.52 15.20 -13.36
C ASP A 14 -12.26 14.41 -12.93
N PRO A 15 -11.95 14.22 -11.64
CA PRO A 15 -10.87 13.34 -11.22
C PRO A 15 -11.06 11.88 -11.66
N VAL A 16 -12.29 11.35 -11.60
CA VAL A 16 -12.60 9.98 -12.04
C VAL A 16 -12.41 9.85 -13.55
N GLU A 17 -12.90 10.81 -14.33
CA GLU A 17 -12.73 10.83 -15.79
C GLU A 17 -11.25 10.91 -16.20
N ARG A 18 -10.45 11.74 -15.50
CA ARG A 18 -9.00 11.79 -15.72
C ARG A 18 -8.32 10.46 -15.38
N ALA A 19 -8.69 9.83 -14.28
CA ALA A 19 -8.14 8.52 -13.90
C ALA A 19 -8.48 7.45 -14.95
N LEU A 20 -9.71 7.46 -15.47
CA LEU A 20 -10.14 6.55 -16.55
C LEU A 20 -9.38 6.80 -17.86
N THR A 21 -9.12 8.06 -18.20
CA THR A 21 -8.32 8.42 -19.38
C THR A 21 -6.90 7.84 -19.27
N VAL A 22 -6.26 8.00 -18.11
CA VAL A 22 -4.93 7.41 -17.85
C VAL A 22 -4.98 5.89 -17.86
N ALA A 23 -6.01 5.29 -17.26
CA ALA A 23 -6.19 3.84 -17.24
C ALA A 23 -6.37 3.28 -18.65
N ALA A 24 -7.10 3.96 -19.54
CA ALA A 24 -7.30 3.54 -20.92
C ALA A 24 -5.99 3.51 -21.73
N LEU A 25 -5.03 4.40 -21.42
CA LEU A 25 -3.70 4.35 -22.01
C LEU A 25 -2.92 3.10 -21.57
N ARG A 26 -3.06 2.71 -20.29
CA ARG A 26 -2.40 1.53 -19.72
C ARG A 26 -3.07 0.21 -20.13
N TRP A 27 -4.39 0.20 -20.28
CA TRP A 27 -5.17 -0.96 -20.69
C TRP A 27 -6.06 -0.64 -21.92
N PRO A 28 -5.47 -0.52 -23.13
CA PRO A 28 -6.21 -0.07 -24.32
C PRO A 28 -7.38 -0.98 -24.72
N HIS A 29 -7.30 -2.28 -24.41
CA HIS A 29 -8.36 -3.25 -24.68
C HIS A 29 -9.62 -3.04 -23.81
N LEU A 30 -9.53 -2.22 -22.75
CA LEU A 30 -10.63 -1.86 -21.86
C LEU A 30 -11.10 -0.42 -22.04
N LYS A 31 -10.58 0.33 -23.02
CA LYS A 31 -10.80 1.79 -23.16
C LYS A 31 -12.29 2.21 -23.17
N ASP A 32 -13.17 1.37 -23.72
CA ASP A 32 -14.61 1.63 -23.83
C ASP A 32 -15.42 0.99 -22.68
N GLN A 33 -14.72 0.48 -21.64
CA GLN A 33 -15.29 -0.27 -20.53
C GLN A 33 -14.92 0.41 -19.18
N PRO A 34 -15.57 1.53 -18.82
CA PRO A 34 -15.19 2.34 -17.64
C PRO A 34 -15.22 1.54 -16.33
N THR A 35 -16.20 0.65 -16.15
CA THR A 35 -16.25 -0.22 -14.96
C THR A 35 -15.09 -1.21 -14.90
N ALA A 36 -14.65 -1.74 -16.05
CA ALA A 36 -13.50 -2.64 -16.10
C ALA A 36 -12.19 -1.89 -15.82
N LEU A 37 -12.06 -0.65 -16.32
CA LEU A 37 -10.95 0.24 -16.00
C LEU A 37 -10.91 0.60 -14.51
N LEU A 38 -12.06 0.89 -13.88
CA LEU A 38 -12.13 1.10 -12.43
C LEU A 38 -11.67 -0.13 -11.64
N ALA A 39 -12.10 -1.33 -12.05
CA ALA A 39 -11.65 -2.56 -11.42
C ALA A 39 -10.14 -2.76 -11.56
N ALA A 40 -9.58 -2.52 -12.75
CA ALA A 40 -8.13 -2.61 -12.99
C ALA A 40 -7.33 -1.57 -12.17
N LEU A 41 -7.86 -0.35 -12.03
CA LEU A 41 -7.27 0.68 -11.18
C LEU A 41 -7.27 0.29 -9.69
N ILE A 42 -8.37 -0.28 -9.20
CA ILE A 42 -8.47 -0.75 -7.82
C ILE A 42 -7.44 -1.86 -7.57
N GLU A 43 -7.28 -2.78 -8.50
CA GLU A 43 -6.31 -3.87 -8.39
C GLU A 43 -4.87 -3.36 -8.40
N ALA A 44 -4.53 -2.48 -9.35
CA ALA A 44 -3.21 -1.85 -9.40
C ALA A 44 -2.93 -1.01 -8.14
N GLY A 45 -3.96 -0.35 -7.59
CA GLY A 45 -3.86 0.38 -6.32
C GLY A 45 -3.61 -0.55 -5.13
N ARG A 46 -4.29 -1.70 -5.08
CA ARG A 46 -4.08 -2.75 -4.06
C ARG A 46 -2.63 -3.24 -4.08
N GLU A 47 -2.13 -3.62 -5.25
CA GLU A 47 -0.74 -4.07 -5.43
C GLU A 47 0.27 -3.01 -5.00
N ALA A 48 0.04 -1.74 -5.37
CA ALA A 48 0.92 -0.64 -4.97
C ALA A 48 0.95 -0.46 -3.44
N VAL A 49 -0.21 -0.50 -2.79
CA VAL A 49 -0.31 -0.37 -1.33
C VAL A 49 0.35 -1.56 -0.63
N GLU A 50 0.06 -2.79 -1.05
CA GLU A 50 0.65 -3.99 -0.47
C GLU A 50 2.17 -4.07 -0.69
N GLY A 51 2.65 -3.73 -1.89
CA GLY A 51 4.06 -3.70 -2.23
C GLY A 51 4.85 -2.74 -1.34
N THR A 52 4.29 -1.56 -1.03
CA THR A 52 4.93 -0.62 -0.08
C THR A 52 4.98 -1.16 1.35
N ALA A 53 3.95 -1.88 1.79
CA ALA A 53 3.95 -2.51 3.11
C ALA A 53 4.98 -3.65 3.20
N ALA A 54 5.04 -4.51 2.17
CA ALA A 54 6.01 -5.59 2.09
C ALA A 54 7.46 -5.07 2.02
N GLN A 55 7.72 -4.01 1.25
CA GLN A 55 9.03 -3.37 1.22
C GLN A 55 9.43 -2.78 2.57
N ARG A 56 8.50 -2.15 3.29
CA ARG A 56 8.77 -1.61 4.64
C ARG A 56 9.10 -2.72 5.63
N VAL A 57 8.34 -3.82 5.64
CA VAL A 57 8.61 -4.96 6.51
C VAL A 57 9.96 -5.59 6.16
N GLY A 58 10.23 -5.82 4.88
CA GLY A 58 11.52 -6.36 4.43
C GLY A 58 12.71 -5.48 4.83
N ALA A 59 12.57 -4.15 4.77
CA ALA A 59 13.61 -3.23 5.24
C ALA A 59 13.80 -3.31 6.76
N VAL A 60 12.72 -3.47 7.53
CA VAL A 60 12.80 -3.67 8.98
C VAL A 60 13.49 -4.99 9.31
N GLU A 61 13.09 -6.10 8.68
CA GLU A 61 13.71 -7.40 8.90
C GLU A 61 15.19 -7.43 8.48
N ALA A 62 15.54 -6.81 7.36
CA ALA A 62 16.92 -6.73 6.87
C ALA A 62 17.84 -5.92 7.80
N THR A 63 17.29 -4.96 8.55
CA THR A 63 18.05 -4.11 9.49
C THR A 63 17.88 -4.52 10.95
N ALA A 64 16.89 -5.35 11.26
CA ALA A 64 16.69 -5.89 12.60
C ALA A 64 17.86 -6.78 12.98
N GLY A 65 18.53 -6.45 14.08
CA GLY A 65 19.64 -7.24 14.61
C GLY A 65 20.98 -7.04 13.91
N THR A 66 21.09 -6.22 12.85
CA THR A 66 22.39 -5.92 12.20
C THR A 66 23.37 -5.17 13.11
N LEU A 67 22.86 -4.59 14.21
CA LEU A 67 23.67 -3.91 15.23
C LEU A 67 23.67 -4.66 16.56
N ALA A 68 23.30 -5.95 16.58
CA ALA A 68 23.27 -6.73 17.82
C ALA A 68 24.63 -6.76 18.54
N ASP A 69 25.72 -6.78 17.79
CA ASP A 69 27.09 -6.73 18.35
C ASP A 69 27.49 -5.35 18.86
N ALA A 70 26.81 -4.28 18.43
CA ALA A 70 27.08 -2.91 18.88
C ALA A 70 26.36 -2.59 20.21
N PHE A 71 25.34 -3.37 20.57
CA PHE A 71 24.53 -3.16 21.77
C PHE A 71 24.56 -4.41 22.66
N PRO A 72 25.52 -4.51 23.59
CA PRO A 72 25.69 -5.69 24.42
C PRO A 72 24.48 -5.94 25.33
N PRO A 73 24.31 -7.16 25.85
CA PRO A 73 23.27 -7.47 26.82
C PRO A 73 23.32 -6.51 28.02
N GLY A 74 22.18 -5.92 28.38
CA GLY A 74 22.09 -4.97 29.50
C GLY A 74 22.36 -3.50 29.13
N TYR A 75 22.88 -3.19 27.94
CA TYR A 75 23.17 -1.83 27.49
C TYR A 75 21.99 -0.86 27.67
N LEU A 76 20.79 -1.32 27.32
CA LEU A 76 19.56 -0.52 27.40
C LEU A 76 19.12 -0.25 28.85
N ALA A 77 19.44 -1.17 29.77
CA ALA A 77 19.16 -1.01 31.20
C ALA A 77 20.16 -0.05 31.87
N GLU A 78 21.43 -0.05 31.45
CA GLU A 78 22.43 0.95 31.86
C GLU A 78 22.05 2.34 31.35
N MET A 79 21.75 2.48 30.05
CA MET A 79 21.40 3.78 29.46
C MET A 79 20.17 4.45 30.11
N ARG A 80 19.20 3.65 30.59
CA ARG A 80 18.01 4.16 31.29
C ARG A 80 18.29 4.63 32.71
N GLN A 81 19.37 4.18 33.35
CA GLN A 81 19.77 4.66 34.67
C GLN A 81 20.32 6.10 34.60
N ASP A 82 20.90 6.48 33.46
CA ASP A 82 21.43 7.83 33.22
C ASP A 82 20.36 8.89 32.95
N TRP A 83 19.09 8.48 32.79
CA TRP A 83 17.93 9.36 32.62
C TRP A 83 16.89 9.12 33.71
N PRO A 84 17.13 9.62 34.94
CA PRO A 84 16.09 9.63 35.96
C PRO A 84 15.00 10.64 35.54
N GLU A 85 13.80 10.12 35.29
CA GLU A 85 12.51 10.79 34.96
C GLU A 85 12.56 12.19 34.33
#